data_AF-A0A955BAB4-F1
#
_entry.id   AF-A0A955BAB4-F1
#
_cell.length_a   1.000
_cell.length_b   1.000
_cell.length_c   1.000
_cell.angle_alpha   90.00
_cell.angle_beta   90.00
_cell.angle_gamma   90.00
#
_symmetry.space_group_name_H-M   'P 1'
#
loop_
_entity.id
_entity.type
_entity.pdbx_description
1 polymer ?
#
loop_
_entity_poly.entity_id
_entity_poly.type
_entity_poly.pdbx_seq_one_letter_code
_entity_poly.pdbx_strand_id
1 'polypeptide(L)'
;MAWLEPQPNGIFHIAFRYKGEKFKKSLRTRCEHAASTRLTRVEENMRLVESGRLEVSPDVDIAAFLLSDGKINSRDTCSKKSELRSLRQYTAAFLASIPHGALEGNTIQTTKTHINHLHRVFGVAFRVVSLELEDLQKYVDFRSREKGIRGRNVSPTTIKKEVATFRAIWNWGVDAGHHSRSMPLKGLRYPKGNDKPPFQTSDQIERKIASQNLSVDEQKELWASLFLTADEIADLLDHVKQNSNHDFIYPMFVFAAHTGARRSEMIRSELDDIDFVAGQVTIREKKRVRGRHTTRSVPLSPFLESVLREWIANHPGGQPTFCIANSLPRSGKLRSGMTQLTNDEAHDHFKRSVARSKWSEARGWHVFRHSFCSNCAAAGIDQRLINGWVGHQTEEMVKRYRHLIPSQQRRAIADVFSKVSD
;
A
#
# COMPACT_ATOMS: atom_id res chain seq x y z
N MET A 1 -22.86 1.55 45.99
CA MET A 1 -21.71 1.44 46.91
C MET A 1 -20.41 1.68 46.17
N ALA A 2 -19.53 2.49 46.76
CA ALA A 2 -18.19 2.79 46.26
C ALA A 2 -17.14 2.12 47.17
N TRP A 3 -15.94 1.84 46.66
CA TRP A 3 -14.83 1.33 47.44
C TRP A 3 -13.48 1.77 46.86
N LEU A 4 -12.42 1.67 47.66
CA LEU A 4 -11.05 1.94 47.23
C LEU A 4 -10.37 0.67 46.72
N GLU A 5 -9.62 0.81 45.63
CA GLU A 5 -8.84 -0.26 45.02
C GLU A 5 -7.37 0.21 44.92
N PRO A 6 -6.47 -0.26 45.79
CA PRO A 6 -5.05 0.03 45.68
C PRO A 6 -4.47 -0.64 44.42
N GLN A 7 -3.60 0.06 43.70
CA GLN A 7 -2.93 -0.48 42.52
C GLN A 7 -1.46 -0.80 42.83
N PRO A 8 -0.81 -1.69 42.06
CA PRO A 8 0.59 -2.07 42.26
C PRO A 8 1.59 -0.89 42.24
N ASN A 9 1.22 0.23 41.63
CA ASN A 9 2.01 1.46 41.58
C ASN A 9 1.84 2.38 42.82
N GLY A 10 1.11 1.91 43.84
CA GLY A 10 0.83 2.64 45.09
C GLY A 10 -0.26 3.72 44.98
N ILE A 11 -0.91 3.87 43.82
CA ILE A 11 -1.96 4.88 43.61
C ILE A 11 -3.34 4.29 43.86
N PHE A 12 -4.14 4.96 44.70
CA PHE A 12 -5.51 4.56 44.97
C PHE A 12 -6.45 4.89 43.80
N HIS A 13 -7.35 3.96 43.50
CA HIS A 13 -8.48 4.18 42.60
C HIS A 13 -9.78 4.07 43.38
N ILE A 14 -10.79 4.85 43.01
CA ILE A 14 -12.17 4.63 43.47
C ILE A 14 -12.90 3.83 42.41
N ALA A 15 -13.62 2.80 42.85
CA ALA A 15 -14.55 2.04 42.02
C ALA A 15 -15.95 2.09 42.64
N PHE A 16 -16.97 2.20 41.82
CA PHE A 16 -18.37 2.17 42.25
C PHE A 16 -19.27 1.62 41.15
N ARG A 17 -20.50 1.23 41.51
CA ARG A 17 -21.54 0.83 40.55
C ARG A 17 -22.67 1.83 40.54
N TYR A 18 -23.12 2.22 39.35
CA TYR A 18 -24.27 3.10 39.12
C TYR A 18 -25.08 2.58 37.92
N LYS A 19 -26.39 2.40 38.08
CA LYS A 19 -27.30 1.83 37.06
C LYS A 19 -26.81 0.51 36.41
N GLY A 20 -26.14 -0.34 37.18
CA GLY A 20 -25.64 -1.65 36.72
C GLY A 20 -24.25 -1.61 36.07
N GLU A 21 -23.71 -0.44 35.74
CA GLU A 21 -22.36 -0.28 35.18
C GLU A 21 -21.32 -0.05 36.28
N LYS A 22 -20.11 -0.59 36.09
CA LYS A 22 -18.97 -0.40 37.01
C LYS A 22 -18.07 0.73 36.49
N PHE A 23 -17.88 1.75 37.30
CA PHE A 23 -16.98 2.86 37.03
C PHE A 23 -15.71 2.73 37.87
N LYS A 24 -14.57 3.12 37.32
CA LYS A 24 -13.27 3.13 38.00
C LYS A 24 -12.49 4.39 37.63
N LYS A 25 -12.03 5.15 38.62
CA LYS A 25 -11.25 6.39 38.42
C LYS A 25 -10.04 6.44 39.34
N SER A 26 -8.90 6.87 38.80
CA SER A 26 -7.69 7.09 39.60
C SER A 26 -7.83 8.34 40.47
N LEU A 27 -7.46 8.23 41.75
CA LEU A 27 -7.37 9.39 42.64
C LEU A 27 -6.04 10.13 42.53
N ARG A 28 -5.06 9.58 41.81
CA ARG A 28 -3.69 10.15 41.67
C ARG A 28 -3.04 10.49 43.03
N THR A 29 -3.40 9.77 44.09
CA THR A 29 -2.82 9.93 45.43
C THR A 29 -2.30 8.58 45.93
N ARG A 30 -1.19 8.63 46.66
CA ARG A 30 -0.62 7.50 47.41
C ARG A 30 -0.95 7.55 48.90
N CYS A 31 -1.61 8.63 49.35
CA CYS A 31 -2.01 8.82 50.74
C CYS A 31 -3.40 8.20 50.97
N GLU A 32 -3.46 7.22 51.87
CA GLU A 32 -4.68 6.48 52.21
C GLU A 32 -5.74 7.37 52.87
N HIS A 33 -5.34 8.26 53.78
CA HIS A 33 -6.26 9.20 54.42
C HIS A 33 -6.96 10.11 53.40
N ALA A 34 -6.18 10.70 52.47
CA ALA A 34 -6.72 11.53 51.40
C ALA A 34 -7.60 10.73 50.41
N ALA A 35 -7.31 9.43 50.23
CA ALA A 35 -8.13 8.54 49.42
C ALA A 35 -9.48 8.23 50.10
N SER A 36 -9.46 7.96 51.41
CA SER A 36 -10.65 7.71 52.22
C SER A 36 -11.57 8.92 52.28
N THR A 37 -11.04 10.14 52.46
CA THR A 37 -11.85 11.37 52.44
C THR A 37 -12.58 11.55 51.10
N ARG A 38 -11.93 11.22 49.98
CA ARG A 38 -12.54 11.30 48.64
C ARG A 38 -13.57 10.21 48.41
N LEU A 39 -13.38 9.01 48.97
CA LEU A 39 -14.38 7.94 48.95
C LEU A 39 -15.67 8.38 49.65
N THR A 40 -15.57 8.91 50.87
CA THR A 40 -16.73 9.37 51.64
C THR A 40 -17.53 10.44 50.88
N ARG A 41 -16.85 11.37 50.20
CA ARG A 41 -17.51 12.39 49.36
C ARG A 41 -18.25 11.81 48.16
N VAL A 42 -17.66 10.83 47.47
CA VAL A 42 -18.33 10.14 46.36
C VAL A 42 -19.57 9.40 46.85
N GLU A 43 -19.50 8.74 48.01
CA GLU A 43 -20.65 8.05 48.60
C GLU A 43 -21.79 9.02 48.97
N GLU A 44 -21.45 10.19 49.51
CA GLU A 44 -22.43 11.24 49.81
C GLU A 44 -23.09 11.79 48.52
N ASN A 45 -22.29 12.10 47.50
CA ASN A 45 -22.81 12.56 46.21
C ASN A 45 -23.67 11.49 45.51
N MET A 46 -23.31 10.21 45.62
CA MET A 46 -24.15 9.11 45.11
C MET A 46 -25.51 9.06 45.80
N ARG A 47 -25.57 9.26 47.13
CA ARG A 47 -26.85 9.34 47.86
C ARG A 47 -27.70 10.53 47.42
N LEU A 48 -27.07 11.68 47.12
CA LEU A 48 -27.77 12.86 46.62
C LEU A 48 -28.37 12.65 45.21
N VAL A 49 -27.68 11.89 44.35
CA VAL A 49 -28.21 11.46 43.04
C VAL A 49 -29.37 10.47 43.22
N GLU A 50 -29.21 9.49 44.09
CA GLU A 50 -30.27 8.50 44.38
C GLU A 50 -31.52 9.14 45.01
N SER A 51 -31.35 10.17 45.85
CA SER A 51 -32.46 10.93 46.43
C SER A 51 -33.06 11.98 45.49
N GLY A 52 -32.58 12.09 44.24
CA GLY A 52 -33.06 13.05 43.24
C GLY A 52 -32.71 14.51 43.52
N ARG A 53 -31.81 14.80 44.47
CA ARG A 53 -31.37 16.17 44.81
C ARG A 53 -30.22 16.66 43.93
N LEU A 54 -29.56 15.74 43.23
CA LEU A 54 -28.48 16.03 42.29
C LEU A 54 -28.83 15.42 40.92
N GLU A 55 -29.15 16.26 39.95
CA GLU A 55 -29.47 15.82 38.58
C GLU A 55 -28.18 15.56 37.79
N VAL A 56 -28.08 14.38 37.19
CA VAL A 56 -26.94 13.99 36.34
C VAL A 56 -27.33 14.12 34.88
N SER A 57 -26.68 15.03 34.14
CA SER A 57 -26.85 15.16 32.69
C SER A 57 -26.30 13.93 31.96
N PRO A 58 -26.99 13.40 30.93
CA PRO A 58 -26.58 12.18 30.21
C PRO A 58 -25.25 12.32 29.43
N ASP A 59 -24.76 13.54 29.20
CA ASP A 59 -23.54 13.80 28.43
C ASP A 59 -22.25 13.93 29.29
N VAL A 60 -22.34 13.66 30.59
CA VAL A 60 -21.24 13.89 31.56
C VAL A 60 -20.65 12.58 32.07
N ASP A 61 -19.32 12.51 32.19
CA ASP A 61 -18.64 11.42 32.90
C ASP A 61 -19.09 11.41 34.37
N ILE A 62 -19.95 10.45 34.71
CA ILE A 62 -20.57 10.28 36.03
C ILE A 62 -19.51 10.19 37.14
N ALA A 63 -18.37 9.55 36.87
CA ALA A 63 -17.29 9.44 37.84
C ALA A 63 -16.59 10.78 38.08
N ALA A 64 -16.43 11.61 37.05
CA ALA A 64 -15.89 12.96 37.21
C ALA A 64 -16.88 13.88 37.94
N PHE A 65 -18.17 13.78 37.61
CA PHE A 65 -19.25 14.57 38.22
C PHE A 65 -19.39 14.31 39.73
N LEU A 66 -19.38 13.04 40.14
CA LEU A 66 -19.45 12.62 41.54
C LEU A 66 -18.21 13.00 42.35
N LEU A 67 -17.05 13.15 41.69
CA LEU A 67 -15.80 13.60 42.31
C LEU A 67 -15.69 15.13 42.41
N SER A 68 -16.56 15.88 41.73
CA SER A 68 -16.52 17.35 41.67
C SER A 68 -17.71 18.03 42.37
N ASP A 69 -18.35 17.38 43.34
CA ASP A 69 -19.50 17.91 44.12
C ASP A 69 -20.62 18.49 43.24
N GLY A 70 -20.89 17.86 42.10
CA GLY A 70 -21.90 18.32 41.13
C GLY A 70 -21.57 19.63 40.42
N LYS A 71 -20.41 20.24 40.70
CA LYS A 71 -19.91 21.46 40.06
C LYS A 71 -18.76 21.12 39.12
N ILE A 72 -19.09 20.69 37.90
CA ILE A 72 -18.14 20.81 36.80
C ILE A 72 -18.17 22.28 36.38
N ASN A 73 -17.32 23.09 37.02
CA ASN A 73 -17.06 24.45 36.56
C ASN A 73 -16.66 24.37 35.08
N SER A 74 -17.45 25.02 34.22
CA SER A 74 -17.20 25.26 32.81
C SER A 74 -16.01 26.21 32.60
N ARG A 75 -14.86 25.86 33.14
CA ARG A 75 -13.56 26.50 32.89
C ARG A 75 -12.56 25.43 32.47
N ASP A 76 -12.87 24.80 31.36
CA ASP A 76 -11.88 24.63 30.31
C ASP A 76 -12.40 25.38 29.11
N THR A 77 -11.78 26.50 28.79
CA THR A 77 -11.70 26.99 27.41
C THR A 77 -10.92 25.96 26.60
N CYS A 78 -11.49 24.78 26.42
CA CYS A 78 -11.26 24.04 25.21
C CYS A 78 -11.88 24.94 24.14
N SER A 79 -11.03 25.60 23.36
CA SER A 79 -11.39 26.12 22.04
C SER A 79 -12.51 25.25 21.50
N LYS A 80 -13.68 25.82 21.19
CA LYS A 80 -14.74 25.12 20.46
C LYS A 80 -14.03 24.44 19.30
N LYS A 81 -13.74 23.13 19.40
CA LYS A 81 -13.15 22.38 18.31
C LYS A 81 -14.17 22.56 17.22
N SER A 82 -13.85 23.38 16.22
CA SER A 82 -14.71 23.62 15.08
C SER A 82 -15.13 22.24 14.59
N GLU A 83 -16.38 21.87 14.86
CA GLU A 83 -16.93 20.62 14.38
C GLU A 83 -16.82 20.72 12.87
N LEU A 84 -15.92 19.94 12.28
CA LEU A 84 -15.85 19.88 10.84
C LEU A 84 -17.21 19.37 10.39
N ARG A 85 -17.87 20.14 9.52
CA ARG A 85 -19.22 19.80 9.02
C ARG A 85 -19.13 19.28 7.60
N SER A 86 -18.37 19.98 6.75
CA SER A 86 -18.32 19.72 5.32
C SER A 86 -17.17 18.82 4.88
N LEU A 87 -17.35 18.12 3.76
CA LEU A 87 -16.32 17.26 3.16
C LEU A 87 -15.02 18.02 2.88
N ARG A 88 -15.10 19.28 2.43
CA ARG A 88 -13.91 20.14 2.27
C ARG A 88 -13.15 20.32 3.59
N GLN A 89 -13.85 20.58 4.69
CA GLN A 89 -13.23 20.76 6.00
C GLN A 89 -12.53 19.48 6.48
N TYR A 90 -13.20 18.32 6.39
CA TYR A 90 -12.60 17.02 6.75
C TYR A 90 -11.38 16.70 5.91
N THR A 91 -11.48 16.83 4.60
CA THR A 91 -10.38 16.47 3.68
C THR A 91 -9.18 17.40 3.84
N ALA A 92 -9.39 18.71 4.04
CA ALA A 92 -8.32 19.66 4.30
C ALA A 92 -7.63 19.38 5.65
N ALA A 93 -8.40 19.18 6.71
CA ALA A 93 -7.86 18.90 8.04
C ALA A 93 -7.14 17.53 8.09
N PHE A 94 -7.66 16.52 7.40
CA PHE A 94 -6.99 15.22 7.23
C PHE A 94 -5.65 15.37 6.50
N LEU A 95 -5.58 16.12 5.40
CA LEU A 95 -4.32 16.31 4.68
C LEU A 95 -3.31 17.10 5.52
N ALA A 96 -3.76 18.09 6.29
CA ALA A 96 -2.92 18.88 7.18
C ALA A 96 -2.42 18.09 8.40
N SER A 97 -3.14 17.05 8.82
CA SER A 97 -2.75 16.22 9.98
C SER A 97 -1.68 15.18 9.65
N ILE A 98 -1.43 14.91 8.35
CA ILE A 98 -0.40 13.95 7.92
C ILE A 98 0.99 14.54 8.24
N PRO A 99 1.77 13.91 9.15
CA PRO A 99 3.10 14.42 9.48
C PRO A 99 4.03 14.36 8.26
N HIS A 100 5.00 15.27 8.20
CA HIS A 100 6.03 15.25 7.17
C HIS A 100 6.77 13.90 7.17
N GLY A 101 6.86 13.26 5.99
CA GLY A 101 7.51 11.96 5.83
C GLY A 101 6.68 10.74 6.23
N ALA A 102 5.46 10.90 6.78
CA ALA A 102 4.62 9.77 7.18
C ALA A 102 4.08 8.94 6.00
N LEU A 103 3.94 9.55 4.82
CA LEU A 103 3.47 8.90 3.60
C LEU A 103 4.38 9.23 2.41
N GLU A 104 4.51 8.28 1.47
CA GLU A 104 5.20 8.53 0.20
C GLU A 104 4.47 9.60 -0.62
N GLY A 105 5.21 10.44 -1.35
CA GLY A 105 4.62 11.49 -2.21
C GLY A 105 3.60 10.96 -3.21
N ASN A 106 3.81 9.76 -3.77
CA ASN A 106 2.84 9.12 -4.67
C ASN A 106 1.50 8.79 -3.99
N THR A 107 1.55 8.48 -2.68
CA THR A 107 0.40 8.09 -1.88
C THR A 107 -0.40 9.34 -1.53
N ILE A 108 0.29 10.43 -1.20
CA ILE A 108 -0.32 11.76 -1.02
C ILE A 108 -0.99 12.20 -2.32
N GLN A 109 -0.32 12.08 -3.46
CA GLN A 109 -0.90 12.46 -4.75
C GLN A 109 -2.15 11.62 -5.09
N THR A 110 -2.08 10.31 -4.87
CA THR A 110 -3.22 9.41 -5.06
C THR A 110 -4.39 9.78 -4.15
N THR A 111 -4.10 10.09 -2.87
CA THR A 111 -5.09 10.56 -1.89
C THR A 111 -5.77 11.84 -2.36
N LYS A 112 -4.99 12.82 -2.85
CA LYS A 112 -5.52 14.06 -3.44
C LYS A 112 -6.43 13.79 -4.65
N THR A 113 -6.04 12.89 -5.55
CA THR A 113 -6.88 12.47 -6.67
C THR A 113 -8.21 11.88 -6.21
N HIS A 114 -8.19 10.99 -5.21
CA HIS A 114 -9.42 10.41 -4.64
C HIS A 114 -10.29 11.50 -3.98
N ILE A 115 -9.69 12.42 -3.22
CA ILE A 115 -10.40 13.56 -2.62
C ILE A 115 -11.08 14.42 -3.69
N ASN A 116 -10.40 14.70 -4.80
CA ASN A 116 -11.00 15.46 -5.91
C ASN A 116 -12.22 14.74 -6.51
N HIS A 117 -12.17 13.40 -6.62
CA HIS A 117 -13.33 12.62 -7.06
C HIS A 117 -14.49 12.71 -6.05
N LEU A 118 -14.20 12.58 -4.75
CA LEU A 118 -15.20 12.74 -3.69
C LEU A 118 -15.82 14.14 -3.72
N HIS A 119 -15.01 15.20 -3.83
CA HIS A 119 -15.50 16.58 -3.92
C HIS A 119 -16.37 16.82 -5.13
N ARG A 120 -16.02 16.23 -6.28
CA ARG A 120 -16.78 16.38 -7.52
C ARG A 120 -18.13 15.66 -7.48
N VAL A 121 -18.19 14.48 -6.85
CA VAL A 121 -19.42 13.66 -6.83
C VAL A 121 -20.34 14.02 -5.66
N PHE A 122 -19.81 14.13 -4.44
CA PHE A 122 -20.61 14.48 -3.27
C PHE A 122 -20.84 16.00 -3.14
N GLY A 123 -19.94 16.81 -3.71
CA GLY A 123 -19.89 18.24 -3.49
C GLY A 123 -19.03 18.61 -2.28
N VAL A 124 -18.31 19.74 -2.38
CA VAL A 124 -17.40 20.22 -1.32
C VAL A 124 -18.11 20.54 0.00
N ALA A 125 -19.40 20.90 -0.07
CA ALA A 125 -20.24 21.27 1.05
C ALA A 125 -20.96 20.08 1.72
N PHE A 126 -20.81 18.86 1.16
CA PHE A 126 -21.47 17.66 1.67
C PHE A 126 -21.21 17.46 3.16
N ARG A 127 -22.27 17.23 3.95
CA ARG A 127 -22.15 17.02 5.39
C ARG A 127 -21.69 15.58 5.67
N VAL A 128 -20.45 15.41 6.11
CA VAL A 128 -19.84 14.08 6.25
C VAL A 128 -20.64 13.20 7.22
N VAL A 129 -21.06 13.74 8.36
CA VAL A 129 -21.77 12.96 9.39
C VAL A 129 -23.16 12.48 8.95
N SER A 130 -23.75 13.06 7.90
CA SER A 130 -25.05 12.62 7.34
C SER A 130 -24.91 11.58 6.23
N LEU A 131 -23.70 11.07 5.97
CA LEU A 131 -23.48 10.03 4.98
C LEU A 131 -24.25 8.76 5.35
N GLU A 132 -25.07 8.28 4.43
CA GLU A 132 -25.76 7.00 4.53
C GLU A 132 -25.24 5.99 3.48
N LEU A 133 -25.63 4.72 3.62
CA LEU A 133 -25.23 3.66 2.67
C LEU A 133 -25.66 4.00 1.23
N GLU A 134 -26.83 4.59 1.06
CA GLU A 134 -27.37 4.94 -0.25
C GLU A 134 -26.50 5.97 -0.98
N ASP A 135 -25.94 6.94 -0.26
CA ASP A 135 -25.03 7.94 -0.81
C ASP A 135 -23.75 7.28 -1.33
N LEU A 136 -23.21 6.31 -0.59
CA LEU A 136 -22.05 5.52 -1.03
C LEU A 136 -22.38 4.64 -2.23
N GLN A 137 -23.57 4.03 -2.27
CA GLN A 137 -23.98 3.24 -3.42
C GLN A 137 -24.15 4.11 -4.67
N LYS A 138 -24.77 5.30 -4.55
CA LYS A 138 -24.85 6.31 -5.62
C LYS A 138 -23.46 6.71 -6.12
N TYR A 139 -22.51 6.92 -5.21
CA TYR A 139 -21.12 7.20 -5.58
C TYR A 139 -20.49 6.04 -6.38
N VAL A 140 -20.62 4.80 -5.91
CA VAL A 140 -20.09 3.62 -6.62
C VAL A 140 -20.73 3.47 -8.00
N ASP A 141 -22.04 3.61 -8.10
CA ASP A 141 -22.79 3.46 -9.35
C ASP A 141 -22.41 4.55 -10.35
N PHE A 142 -22.33 5.81 -9.89
CA PHE A 142 -21.88 6.93 -10.71
C PHE A 142 -20.46 6.70 -11.23
N ARG A 143 -19.51 6.43 -10.33
CA ARG A 143 -18.10 6.20 -10.69
C ARG A 143 -17.95 5.02 -11.65
N SER A 144 -18.73 3.96 -11.50
CA SER A 144 -18.66 2.76 -12.35
C SER A 144 -19.09 3.01 -13.80
N ARG A 145 -19.93 4.04 -14.04
CA ARG A 145 -20.38 4.46 -15.37
C ARG A 145 -19.47 5.51 -15.98
N GLU A 146 -18.66 6.18 -15.16
CA GLU A 146 -17.72 7.19 -15.65
C GLU A 146 -16.61 6.58 -16.49
N LYS A 147 -16.23 7.34 -17.52
CA LYS A 147 -15.10 7.05 -18.38
C LYS A 147 -13.82 7.46 -17.66
N GLY A 148 -13.02 6.48 -17.28
CA GLY A 148 -11.65 6.66 -16.84
C GLY A 148 -10.67 6.88 -18.01
N ILE A 149 -9.41 6.59 -17.74
CA ILE A 149 -8.32 6.72 -18.72
C ILE A 149 -8.62 5.86 -19.96
N ARG A 150 -8.44 6.43 -21.15
CA ARG A 150 -8.64 5.77 -22.47
C ARG A 150 -10.10 5.34 -22.75
N GLY A 151 -11.09 6.02 -22.15
CA GLY A 151 -12.50 5.78 -22.47
C GLY A 151 -13.10 4.49 -21.86
N ARG A 152 -12.35 3.81 -20.97
CA ARG A 152 -12.85 2.64 -20.24
C ARG A 152 -13.68 3.08 -19.04
N ASN A 153 -14.65 2.27 -18.64
CA ASN A 153 -15.31 2.49 -17.36
C ASN A 153 -14.30 2.33 -16.21
N VAL A 154 -14.49 3.08 -15.13
CA VAL A 154 -13.59 3.01 -13.98
C VAL A 154 -13.64 1.62 -13.33
N SER A 155 -12.47 1.02 -13.14
CA SER A 155 -12.40 -0.33 -12.59
C SER A 155 -12.96 -0.41 -11.15
N PRO A 156 -13.60 -1.52 -10.75
CA PRO A 156 -14.08 -1.71 -9.38
C PRO A 156 -12.95 -1.56 -8.35
N THR A 157 -11.74 -1.99 -8.70
CA THR A 157 -10.54 -1.85 -7.85
C THR A 157 -10.18 -0.39 -7.59
N THR A 158 -10.33 0.50 -8.57
CA THR A 158 -10.12 1.93 -8.39
C THR A 158 -11.15 2.51 -7.44
N ILE A 159 -12.44 2.18 -7.63
CA ILE A 159 -13.53 2.67 -6.77
C ILE A 159 -13.34 2.19 -5.32
N LYS A 160 -12.96 0.92 -5.12
CA LYS A 160 -12.63 0.38 -3.79
C LYS A 160 -11.51 1.17 -3.10
N LYS A 161 -10.49 1.62 -3.84
CA LYS A 161 -9.40 2.46 -3.31
C LYS A 161 -9.85 3.87 -2.95
N GLU A 162 -10.74 4.45 -3.75
CA GLU A 162 -11.37 5.74 -3.45
C GLU A 162 -12.19 5.65 -2.16
N VAL A 163 -13.06 4.63 -2.04
CA VAL A 163 -13.86 4.38 -0.83
C VAL A 163 -12.98 4.09 0.39
N ALA A 164 -11.89 3.33 0.22
CA ALA A 164 -10.92 3.10 1.30
C ALA A 164 -10.23 4.39 1.76
N THR A 165 -9.98 5.33 0.85
CA THR A 165 -9.43 6.66 1.20
C THR A 165 -10.46 7.48 1.95
N PHE A 166 -11.72 7.46 1.51
CA PHE A 166 -12.80 8.13 2.24
C PHE A 166 -12.97 7.53 3.65
N ARG A 167 -12.90 6.21 3.77
CA ARG A 167 -12.91 5.51 5.07
C ARG A 167 -11.74 5.93 5.96
N ALA A 168 -10.55 6.13 5.41
CA ALA A 168 -9.41 6.61 6.17
C ALA A 168 -9.64 8.03 6.72
N ILE A 169 -10.19 8.92 5.91
CA ILE A 169 -10.58 10.28 6.32
C ILE A 169 -11.68 10.22 7.39
N TRP A 170 -12.68 9.35 7.21
CA TRP A 170 -13.77 9.14 8.17
C TRP A 170 -13.26 8.66 9.52
N ASN A 171 -12.42 7.61 9.53
CA ASN A 171 -11.86 7.06 10.77
C ASN A 171 -10.98 8.09 11.47
N TRP A 172 -10.17 8.85 10.73
CA TRP A 172 -9.43 9.97 11.30
C TRP A 172 -10.36 11.00 11.95
N GLY A 173 -11.52 11.28 11.34
CA GLY A 173 -12.56 12.12 11.93
C GLY A 173 -13.07 11.61 13.27
N VAL A 174 -13.22 10.29 13.42
CA VAL A 174 -13.56 9.64 14.70
C VAL A 174 -12.42 9.82 15.70
N ASP A 175 -11.20 9.45 15.32
CA ASP A 175 -10.03 9.48 16.19
C ASP A 175 -9.68 10.90 16.68
N ALA A 176 -9.92 11.92 15.84
CA ALA A 176 -9.73 13.33 16.18
C ALA A 176 -10.86 13.92 17.04
N GLY A 177 -11.96 13.18 17.22
CA GLY A 177 -13.13 13.57 18.01
C GLY A 177 -14.09 14.51 17.28
N HIS A 178 -14.17 14.45 15.95
CA HIS A 178 -15.10 15.26 15.16
C HIS A 178 -16.50 14.62 15.00
N HIS A 179 -16.59 13.29 15.13
CA HIS A 179 -17.86 12.54 15.24
C HIS A 179 -17.60 11.14 15.83
N SER A 180 -18.67 10.41 16.18
CA SER A 180 -18.58 9.05 16.75
C SER A 180 -19.16 7.94 15.86
N ARG A 181 -19.83 8.30 14.76
CA ARG A 181 -20.46 7.31 13.85
C ARG A 181 -19.41 6.49 13.11
N SER A 182 -19.66 5.19 12.93
CA SER A 182 -18.93 4.34 11.98
C SER A 182 -19.42 4.57 10.55
N MET A 183 -18.54 4.48 9.56
CA MET A 183 -18.92 4.64 8.15
C MET A 183 -19.88 3.52 7.70
N PRO A 184 -21.00 3.83 7.02
CA PRO A 184 -22.03 2.85 6.64
C PRO A 184 -21.60 2.01 5.42
N LEU A 185 -20.63 1.11 5.61
CA LEU A 185 -20.07 0.27 4.53
C LEU A 185 -20.81 -1.07 4.35
N LYS A 186 -21.55 -1.52 5.36
CA LYS A 186 -22.23 -2.83 5.33
C LYS A 186 -23.30 -2.83 4.24
N GLY A 187 -23.21 -3.76 3.30
CA GLY A 187 -24.15 -3.88 2.18
C GLY A 187 -23.74 -3.14 0.91
N LEU A 188 -22.62 -2.40 0.91
CA LEU A 188 -22.12 -1.70 -0.28
C LEU A 188 -21.71 -2.70 -1.38
N ARG A 189 -22.28 -2.55 -2.58
CA ARG A 189 -22.05 -3.45 -3.71
C ARG A 189 -21.21 -2.77 -4.78
N TYR A 190 -20.31 -3.55 -5.38
CA TYR A 190 -19.46 -3.11 -6.47
C TYR A 190 -19.79 -3.88 -7.75
N PRO A 191 -19.58 -3.28 -8.93
CA PRO A 191 -19.63 -4.02 -10.19
C PRO A 191 -18.67 -5.21 -10.15
N LYS A 192 -19.05 -6.30 -10.79
CA LYS A 192 -18.18 -7.47 -10.95
C LYS A 192 -16.94 -7.06 -11.75
N GLY A 193 -15.77 -7.38 -11.22
CA GLY A 193 -14.52 -7.30 -11.96
C GLY A 193 -14.21 -8.63 -12.61
N ASN A 194 -13.44 -8.60 -13.69
CA ASN A 194 -12.87 -9.81 -14.26
C ASN A 194 -11.54 -10.14 -13.57
N ASP A 195 -11.25 -11.43 -13.46
CA ASP A 195 -9.93 -11.89 -13.04
C ASP A 195 -8.89 -11.50 -14.10
N LYS A 196 -7.70 -11.12 -13.63
CA LYS A 196 -6.60 -10.85 -14.55
C LYS A 196 -6.15 -12.13 -15.22
N PRO A 197 -5.82 -12.09 -16.52
CA PRO A 197 -5.30 -13.27 -17.19
C PRO A 197 -4.00 -13.77 -16.54
N PRO A 198 -3.80 -15.11 -16.53
CA PRO A 198 -2.52 -15.70 -16.13
C PRO A 198 -1.41 -15.20 -17.06
N PHE A 199 -0.16 -15.23 -16.60
CA PHE A 199 0.97 -14.87 -17.44
C PHE A 199 1.11 -15.84 -18.60
N GLN A 200 1.34 -15.31 -19.80
CA GLN A 200 1.36 -16.05 -21.06
C GLN A 200 2.51 -15.59 -21.96
N THR A 201 2.95 -16.47 -22.85
CA THR A 201 3.94 -16.13 -23.88
C THR A 201 3.32 -15.30 -25.01
N SER A 202 4.17 -14.68 -25.82
CA SER A 202 3.81 -14.00 -27.08
C SER A 202 2.91 -14.87 -27.96
N ASP A 203 3.35 -16.09 -28.30
CA ASP A 203 2.61 -17.05 -29.12
C ASP A 203 1.23 -17.43 -28.56
N GLN A 204 1.11 -17.54 -27.24
CA GLN A 204 -0.17 -17.85 -26.59
C GLN A 204 -1.14 -16.67 -26.71
N ILE A 205 -0.63 -15.45 -26.55
CA ILE A 205 -1.43 -14.23 -26.69
C ILE A 205 -1.89 -14.07 -28.13
N GLU A 206 -0.98 -14.19 -29.11
CA GLU A 206 -1.30 -14.07 -30.53
C GLU A 206 -2.33 -15.11 -30.98
N ARG A 207 -2.20 -16.37 -30.56
CA ARG A 207 -3.21 -17.41 -30.84
C ARG A 207 -4.58 -17.06 -30.27
N LYS A 208 -4.65 -16.47 -29.08
CA LYS A 208 -5.93 -16.02 -28.49
C LYS A 208 -6.52 -14.86 -29.27
N ILE A 209 -5.70 -13.89 -29.68
CA ILE A 209 -6.14 -12.76 -30.48
C ILE A 209 -6.65 -13.22 -31.86
N ALA A 210 -5.98 -14.19 -32.48
CA ALA A 210 -6.38 -14.73 -33.77
C ALA A 210 -7.65 -15.59 -33.70
N SER A 211 -7.85 -16.34 -32.61
CA SER A 211 -8.99 -17.26 -32.44
C SER A 211 -10.24 -16.60 -31.85
N GLN A 212 -10.10 -15.44 -31.21
CA GLN A 212 -11.19 -14.77 -30.51
C GLN A 212 -11.41 -13.37 -31.10
N ASN A 213 -12.66 -12.97 -31.32
CA ASN A 213 -13.00 -11.62 -31.77
C ASN A 213 -12.89 -10.62 -30.62
N LEU A 214 -11.66 -10.36 -30.16
CA LEU A 214 -11.35 -9.51 -29.01
C LEU A 214 -11.26 -8.04 -29.42
N SER A 215 -11.87 -7.18 -28.62
CA SER A 215 -11.68 -5.74 -28.73
C SER A 215 -10.21 -5.36 -28.49
N VAL A 216 -9.78 -4.23 -29.05
CA VAL A 216 -8.42 -3.68 -28.87
C VAL A 216 -8.02 -3.58 -27.40
N ASP A 217 -8.99 -3.37 -26.51
CA ASP A 217 -8.76 -3.24 -25.09
C ASP A 217 -8.51 -4.56 -24.36
N GLU A 218 -9.18 -5.63 -24.78
CA GLU A 218 -8.96 -7.00 -24.31
C GLU A 218 -7.61 -7.52 -24.79
N GLN A 219 -7.25 -7.24 -26.05
CA GLN A 219 -5.92 -7.56 -26.58
C GLN A 219 -4.82 -6.91 -25.74
N LYS A 220 -4.95 -5.61 -25.40
CA LYS A 220 -4.01 -4.90 -24.52
C LYS A 220 -3.95 -5.47 -23.10
N GLU A 221 -5.04 -6.06 -22.61
CA GLU A 221 -5.06 -6.73 -21.30
C GLU A 221 -4.31 -8.07 -21.35
N LEU A 222 -4.44 -8.82 -22.45
CA LEU A 222 -3.62 -10.01 -22.70
C LEU A 222 -2.13 -9.65 -22.76
N TRP A 223 -1.75 -8.63 -23.53
CA TRP A 223 -0.36 -8.15 -23.58
C TRP A 223 0.15 -7.61 -22.23
N ALA A 224 -0.73 -7.17 -21.33
CA ALA A 224 -0.36 -6.82 -19.96
C ALA A 224 0.00 -8.04 -19.08
N SER A 225 -0.29 -9.26 -19.56
CA SER A 225 0.10 -10.53 -18.96
C SER A 225 1.26 -11.22 -19.68
N LEU A 226 1.88 -10.55 -20.65
CA LEU A 226 3.08 -11.07 -21.32
C LEU A 226 4.19 -11.36 -20.30
N PHE A 227 4.78 -12.54 -20.43
CA PHE A 227 6.11 -12.84 -19.94
C PHE A 227 6.96 -13.37 -21.10
N LEU A 228 8.27 -13.20 -20.99
CA LEU A 228 9.25 -13.66 -21.96
C LEU A 228 9.93 -14.93 -21.44
N THR A 229 10.14 -15.93 -22.29
CA THR A 229 10.94 -17.11 -21.96
C THR A 229 12.41 -16.74 -21.73
N ALA A 230 13.21 -17.67 -21.20
CA ALA A 230 14.65 -17.43 -21.02
C ALA A 230 15.34 -17.08 -22.36
N ASP A 231 14.98 -17.77 -23.44
CA ASP A 231 15.54 -17.52 -24.78
C ASP A 231 15.07 -16.15 -25.33
N GLU A 232 13.80 -15.81 -25.16
CA GLU A 232 13.28 -14.49 -25.55
C GLU A 232 13.92 -13.36 -24.75
N ILE A 233 14.24 -13.59 -23.47
CA ILE A 233 15.01 -12.64 -22.66
C ILE A 233 16.40 -12.46 -23.27
N ALA A 234 17.10 -13.55 -23.59
CA ALA A 234 18.44 -13.47 -24.18
C ALA A 234 18.43 -12.68 -25.50
N ASP A 235 17.53 -13.01 -26.42
CA ASP A 235 17.34 -12.27 -27.68
C ASP A 235 17.04 -10.77 -27.45
N LEU A 236 16.20 -10.45 -26.47
CA LEU A 236 15.88 -9.06 -26.12
C LEU A 236 17.10 -8.32 -25.57
N LEU A 237 17.87 -8.97 -24.70
CA LEU A 237 19.08 -8.38 -24.14
C LEU A 237 20.12 -8.11 -25.23
N ASP A 238 20.30 -9.02 -26.19
CA ASP A 238 21.18 -8.83 -27.34
C ASP A 238 20.72 -7.67 -28.22
N HIS A 239 19.42 -7.60 -28.52
CA HIS A 239 18.84 -6.46 -29.23
C HIS A 239 19.14 -5.14 -28.51
N VAL A 240 18.94 -5.09 -27.19
CA VAL A 240 19.18 -3.88 -26.40
C VAL A 240 20.67 -3.52 -26.39
N LYS A 241 21.56 -4.50 -26.26
CA LYS A 241 23.02 -4.29 -26.30
C LYS A 241 23.48 -3.61 -27.59
N GLN A 242 22.89 -4.00 -28.72
CA GLN A 242 23.25 -3.49 -30.04
C GLN A 242 22.61 -2.13 -30.38
N ASN A 243 21.48 -1.79 -29.75
CA ASN A 243 20.65 -0.66 -30.15
C ASN A 243 20.49 0.43 -29.06
N SER A 244 21.09 0.26 -27.88
CA SER A 244 20.99 1.23 -26.80
C SER A 244 21.88 2.46 -27.03
N ASN A 245 21.28 3.65 -26.87
CA ASN A 245 22.00 4.92 -27.02
C ASN A 245 22.76 5.36 -25.75
N HIS A 246 22.66 4.60 -24.65
CA HIS A 246 23.33 4.90 -23.38
C HIS A 246 23.81 3.63 -22.70
N ASP A 247 25.02 3.69 -22.15
CA ASP A 247 25.73 2.55 -21.57
C ASP A 247 25.02 1.94 -20.37
N PHE A 248 24.28 2.73 -19.60
CA PHE A 248 23.53 2.21 -18.43
C PHE A 248 22.30 1.36 -18.82
N ILE A 249 21.80 1.47 -20.07
CA ILE A 249 20.53 0.84 -20.46
C ILE A 249 20.67 -0.68 -20.46
N TYR A 250 21.68 -1.21 -21.12
CA TYR A 250 21.91 -2.65 -21.18
C TYR A 250 22.05 -3.30 -19.80
N PRO A 251 22.95 -2.86 -18.89
CA PRO A 251 23.07 -3.45 -17.56
C PRO A 251 21.79 -3.27 -16.74
N MET A 252 21.02 -2.19 -16.93
CA MET A 252 19.72 -2.02 -16.27
C MET A 252 18.68 -3.04 -16.75
N PHE A 253 18.68 -3.40 -18.04
CA PHE A 253 17.84 -4.47 -18.59
C PHE A 253 18.24 -5.84 -18.05
N VAL A 254 19.53 -6.16 -18.04
CA VAL A 254 20.06 -7.43 -17.48
C VAL A 254 19.70 -7.53 -16.00
N PHE A 255 19.89 -6.46 -15.23
CA PHE A 255 19.52 -6.41 -13.81
C PHE A 255 18.03 -6.70 -13.60
N ALA A 256 17.14 -6.08 -14.38
CA ALA A 256 15.70 -6.32 -14.28
C ALA A 256 15.35 -7.79 -14.55
N ALA A 257 15.92 -8.36 -15.62
CA ALA A 257 15.66 -9.71 -16.08
C ALA A 257 16.16 -10.78 -15.09
N HIS A 258 17.33 -10.57 -14.49
CA HIS A 258 17.99 -11.54 -13.62
C HIS A 258 17.62 -11.42 -12.14
N THR A 259 16.98 -10.33 -11.72
CA THR A 259 16.58 -10.14 -10.30
C THR A 259 15.07 -10.06 -10.07
N GLY A 260 14.28 -9.79 -11.12
CA GLY A 260 12.85 -9.50 -10.98
C GLY A 260 12.56 -8.20 -10.18
N ALA A 261 13.55 -7.32 -10.05
CA ALA A 261 13.41 -6.05 -9.36
C ALA A 261 12.37 -5.14 -10.04
N ARG A 262 11.65 -4.36 -9.23
CA ARG A 262 10.72 -3.34 -9.74
C ARG A 262 11.53 -2.16 -10.29
N ARG A 263 10.98 -1.45 -11.28
CA ARG A 263 11.60 -0.22 -11.85
C ARG A 263 12.10 0.75 -10.77
N SER A 264 11.25 1.03 -9.78
CA SER A 264 11.62 1.97 -8.72
C SER A 264 12.66 1.42 -7.75
N GLU A 265 12.79 0.10 -7.62
CA GLU A 265 13.86 -0.54 -6.85
C GLU A 265 15.18 -0.41 -7.58
N MET A 266 15.22 -0.69 -8.90
CA MET A 266 16.43 -0.51 -9.71
C MET A 266 16.93 0.94 -9.70
N ILE A 267 16.02 1.90 -9.84
CA ILE A 267 16.37 3.33 -9.81
C ILE A 267 17.03 3.71 -8.48
N ARG A 268 16.58 3.14 -7.35
CA ARG A 268 17.09 3.44 -6.00
C ARG A 268 18.24 2.52 -5.57
N SER A 269 18.63 1.58 -6.42
CA SER A 269 19.77 0.72 -6.15
C SER A 269 21.03 1.58 -6.08
N GLU A 270 21.91 1.26 -5.13
CA GLU A 270 23.22 1.87 -4.99
C GLU A 270 24.33 0.85 -5.27
N LEU A 271 25.54 1.31 -5.57
CA LEU A 271 26.69 0.44 -5.82
C LEU A 271 26.99 -0.45 -4.61
N ASP A 272 26.86 0.10 -3.40
CA ASP A 272 27.06 -0.63 -2.13
C ASP A 272 26.03 -1.74 -1.88
N ASP A 273 24.93 -1.78 -2.64
CA ASP A 273 23.96 -2.86 -2.56
C ASP A 273 24.47 -4.15 -3.24
N ILE A 274 25.53 -4.07 -4.05
CA ILE A 274 26.07 -5.18 -4.83
C ILE A 274 27.26 -5.80 -4.09
N ASP A 275 27.05 -7.01 -3.55
CA ASP A 275 28.08 -7.77 -2.87
C ASP A 275 28.58 -8.90 -3.78
N PHE A 276 29.71 -8.64 -4.44
CA PHE A 276 30.38 -9.60 -5.31
C PHE A 276 31.06 -10.74 -4.55
N VAL A 277 31.37 -10.57 -3.26
CA VAL A 277 32.01 -11.62 -2.45
C VAL A 277 30.96 -12.64 -2.02
N ALA A 278 29.81 -12.16 -1.57
CA ALA A 278 28.68 -13.02 -1.23
C ALA A 278 27.84 -13.43 -2.45
N GLY A 279 28.10 -12.88 -3.63
CA GLY A 279 27.38 -13.19 -4.86
C GLY A 279 25.90 -12.81 -4.81
N GLN A 280 25.56 -11.66 -4.23
CA GLN A 280 24.18 -11.21 -4.05
C GLN A 280 24.01 -9.70 -4.23
N VAL A 281 22.79 -9.28 -4.57
CA VAL A 281 22.38 -7.87 -4.55
C VAL A 281 21.27 -7.63 -3.54
N THR A 282 21.40 -6.56 -2.76
CA THR A 282 20.42 -6.11 -1.78
C THR A 282 19.41 -5.18 -2.43
N ILE A 283 18.14 -5.58 -2.45
CA ILE A 283 17.04 -4.76 -2.99
C ILE A 283 16.36 -3.96 -1.87
N ARG A 284 16.40 -2.63 -1.97
CA ARG A 284 15.79 -1.69 -1.03
C ARG A 284 14.29 -1.48 -1.29
N GLU A 285 13.47 -1.94 -0.36
CA GLU A 285 12.01 -1.97 -0.45
C GLU A 285 11.36 -0.87 0.41
N LYS A 286 10.40 -0.14 -0.17
CA LYS A 286 9.58 0.84 0.58
C LYS A 286 8.16 0.36 0.90
N LYS A 287 7.68 -0.66 0.18
CA LYS A 287 6.24 -1.02 0.14
C LYS A 287 5.90 -2.35 0.79
N ARG A 288 6.87 -3.10 1.30
CA ARG A 288 6.64 -4.43 1.87
C ARG A 288 6.04 -4.34 3.27
N VAL A 289 6.57 -3.47 4.13
CA VAL A 289 6.05 -3.28 5.48
C VAL A 289 5.59 -1.84 5.65
N ARG A 290 4.34 -1.66 6.09
CA ARG A 290 3.80 -0.31 6.31
C ARG A 290 4.63 0.41 7.38
N GLY A 291 5.12 1.61 7.04
CA GLY A 291 5.88 2.46 7.95
C GLY A 291 7.34 2.03 8.16
N ARG A 292 7.86 1.02 7.45
CA ARG A 292 9.26 0.59 7.54
C ARG A 292 9.85 0.33 6.17
N HIS A 293 11.08 0.80 5.95
CA HIS A 293 11.89 0.34 4.83
C HIS A 293 12.42 -1.05 5.16
N THR A 294 12.34 -1.96 4.20
CA THR A 294 12.88 -3.33 4.33
C THR A 294 13.84 -3.60 3.20
N THR A 295 14.64 -4.63 3.36
CA THR A 295 15.54 -5.13 2.32
C THR A 295 15.26 -6.59 2.05
N ARG A 296 15.67 -7.05 0.88
CA ARG A 296 15.73 -8.47 0.52
C ARG A 296 16.96 -8.71 -0.34
N SER A 297 17.55 -9.89 -0.26
CA SER A 297 18.70 -10.24 -1.10
C SER A 297 18.28 -11.13 -2.26
N VAL A 298 18.91 -10.91 -3.41
CA VAL A 298 18.75 -11.74 -4.61
C VAL A 298 20.13 -12.23 -5.04
N PRO A 299 20.35 -13.56 -5.20
CA PRO A 299 21.61 -14.09 -5.70
C PRO A 299 21.94 -13.54 -7.09
N LEU A 300 23.21 -13.24 -7.34
CA LEU A 300 23.72 -12.86 -8.64
C LEU A 300 23.90 -14.12 -9.49
N SER A 301 23.24 -14.18 -10.64
CA SER A 301 23.63 -15.14 -11.67
C SER A 301 25.01 -14.76 -12.22
N PRO A 302 25.84 -15.73 -12.67
CA PRO A 302 27.17 -15.45 -13.23
C PRO A 302 27.16 -14.40 -14.36
N PHE A 303 26.14 -14.43 -15.21
CA PHE A 303 25.98 -13.46 -16.30
C PHE A 303 25.68 -12.04 -15.81
N LEU A 304 24.79 -11.89 -14.81
CA LEU A 304 24.53 -10.59 -14.20
C LEU A 304 25.79 -10.04 -13.51
N GLU A 305 26.54 -10.90 -12.82
CA GLU A 305 27.78 -10.51 -12.18
C GLU A 305 28.81 -9.97 -13.18
N SER A 306 29.04 -10.67 -14.30
CA SER A 306 29.99 -10.19 -15.32
C SER A 306 29.58 -8.84 -15.91
N VAL A 307 28.30 -8.67 -16.24
CA VAL A 307 27.76 -7.41 -16.76
C VAL A 307 27.88 -6.28 -15.75
N LEU A 308 27.61 -6.54 -14.46
CA LEU A 308 27.74 -5.52 -13.43
C LEU A 308 29.19 -5.12 -13.19
N ARG A 309 30.14 -6.06 -13.24
CA ARG A 309 31.57 -5.74 -13.13
C ARG A 309 32.05 -4.86 -14.28
N GLU A 310 31.66 -5.19 -15.51
CA GLU A 310 31.97 -4.37 -16.70
C GLU A 310 31.35 -2.97 -16.60
N TRP A 311 30.10 -2.88 -16.16
CA TRP A 311 29.41 -1.61 -15.97
C TRP A 311 30.06 -0.76 -14.87
N ILE A 312 30.41 -1.36 -13.73
CA ILE A 312 31.03 -0.64 -12.60
C ILE A 312 32.40 -0.08 -12.98
N ALA A 313 33.18 -0.83 -13.78
CA ALA A 313 34.48 -0.34 -14.27
C ALA A 313 34.36 0.92 -15.14
N ASN A 314 33.24 1.07 -15.86
CA ASN A 314 32.96 2.22 -16.73
C ASN A 314 31.91 3.17 -16.11
N HIS A 315 31.60 3.02 -14.82
CA HIS A 315 30.54 3.77 -14.19
C HIS A 315 30.88 5.26 -14.19
N PRO A 316 29.93 6.16 -14.53
CA PRO A 316 30.17 7.62 -14.49
C PRO A 316 30.51 8.20 -13.09
N GLY A 317 30.65 7.35 -12.06
CA GLY A 317 30.81 7.67 -10.65
C GLY A 317 29.49 7.83 -9.88
N GLY A 318 29.57 8.22 -8.60
CA GLY A 318 28.40 8.43 -7.74
C GLY A 318 27.87 7.13 -7.11
N GLN A 319 26.83 7.27 -6.29
CA GLN A 319 26.26 6.15 -5.51
C GLN A 319 25.17 5.35 -6.24
N PRO A 320 24.24 5.95 -7.01
CA PRO A 320 23.21 5.17 -7.70
C PRO A 320 23.82 4.17 -8.68
N THR A 321 23.36 2.92 -8.67
CA THR A 321 23.86 1.86 -9.56
C THR A 321 23.69 2.20 -11.05
N PHE A 322 22.61 2.91 -11.38
CA PHE A 322 22.34 3.33 -12.75
C PHE A 322 22.17 4.85 -12.79
N CYS A 323 23.03 5.52 -13.55
CA CYS A 323 23.03 6.96 -13.69
C CYS A 323 23.28 7.39 -15.14
N ILE A 324 22.91 8.64 -15.44
CA ILE A 324 23.20 9.28 -16.72
C ILE A 324 24.43 10.18 -16.55
N ALA A 325 25.44 10.00 -17.39
CA ALA A 325 26.57 10.92 -17.47
C ALA A 325 26.14 12.27 -18.07
N ASN A 326 26.67 13.39 -17.55
CA ASN A 326 26.31 14.75 -17.95
C ASN A 326 26.60 15.04 -19.44
N SER A 327 25.65 14.74 -20.32
CA SER A 327 25.36 15.50 -21.55
C SER A 327 24.21 14.81 -22.29
N LEU A 328 22.98 15.16 -21.95
CA LEU A 328 21.84 14.83 -22.79
C LEU A 328 21.13 16.12 -23.22
N PRO A 329 21.22 16.53 -24.50
CA PRO A 329 20.38 17.57 -25.05
C PRO A 329 18.97 17.00 -25.31
N ARG A 330 18.24 16.66 -24.24
CA ARG A 330 16.79 16.48 -24.33
C ARG A 330 16.13 17.11 -23.11
N SER A 331 15.21 18.04 -23.40
CA SER A 331 14.35 18.77 -22.45
C SER A 331 14.86 20.12 -21.93
N GLY A 332 15.64 20.89 -22.71
CA GLY A 332 15.82 22.35 -22.49
C GLY A 332 16.31 22.81 -21.11
N LYS A 333 16.75 21.88 -20.26
CA LYS A 333 17.24 22.10 -18.90
C LYS A 333 18.57 21.39 -18.80
N LEU A 334 19.64 22.17 -18.75
CA LEU A 334 20.96 21.68 -18.42
C LEU A 334 20.93 21.21 -16.96
N ARG A 335 20.87 19.90 -16.71
CA ARG A 335 21.13 19.38 -15.37
C ARG A 335 22.63 19.50 -15.12
N SER A 336 23.01 20.32 -14.15
CA SER A 336 24.38 20.40 -13.68
C SER A 336 24.58 19.32 -12.63
N GLY A 337 25.42 18.32 -12.93
CA GLY A 337 25.75 17.23 -12.01
C GLY A 337 25.06 15.89 -12.30
N MET A 338 25.71 14.82 -11.87
CA MET A 338 25.27 13.44 -12.07
C MET A 338 23.91 13.23 -11.44
N THR A 339 22.93 12.80 -12.23
CA THR A 339 21.54 12.70 -11.77
C THR A 339 21.07 11.25 -11.79
N GLN A 340 20.49 10.82 -10.67
CA GLN A 340 19.74 9.56 -10.60
C GLN A 340 18.59 9.57 -11.62
N LEU A 341 18.36 8.44 -12.29
CA LEU A 341 17.23 8.32 -13.22
C LEU A 341 15.90 8.55 -12.51
N THR A 342 15.01 9.29 -13.14
CA THR A 342 13.60 9.34 -12.73
C THR A 342 12.85 8.10 -13.22
N ASN A 343 11.70 7.83 -12.61
CA ASN A 343 10.81 6.74 -13.03
C ASN A 343 10.32 6.89 -14.47
N ASP A 344 10.13 8.12 -14.93
CA ASP A 344 9.63 8.42 -16.26
C ASP A 344 10.75 8.31 -17.30
N GLU A 345 11.96 8.79 -16.99
CA GLU A 345 13.15 8.59 -17.84
C GLU A 345 13.43 7.09 -18.05
N ALA A 346 13.46 6.30 -16.98
CA ALA A 346 13.65 4.86 -17.09
C ALA A 346 12.58 4.21 -17.98
N HIS A 347 11.32 4.65 -17.90
CA HIS A 347 10.24 4.11 -18.74
C HIS A 347 10.37 4.52 -20.20
N ASP A 348 10.72 5.76 -20.45
CA ASP A 348 10.95 6.30 -21.79
C ASP A 348 12.13 5.60 -22.47
N HIS A 349 13.26 5.42 -21.76
CA HIS A 349 14.39 4.63 -22.27
C HIS A 349 13.98 3.20 -22.61
N PHE A 350 13.21 2.53 -21.74
CA PHE A 350 12.68 1.21 -22.04
C PHE A 350 11.85 1.21 -23.34
N LYS A 351 10.90 2.14 -23.49
CA LYS A 351 10.04 2.17 -24.68
C LYS A 351 10.81 2.47 -25.95
N ARG A 352 11.87 3.30 -25.88
CA ARG A 352 12.76 3.58 -27.02
C ARG A 352 13.59 2.35 -27.39
N SER A 353 14.15 1.64 -26.41
CA SER A 353 14.98 0.46 -26.63
C SER A 353 14.25 -0.71 -27.27
N VAL A 354 12.91 -0.80 -27.10
CA VAL A 354 12.09 -1.85 -27.72
C VAL A 354 11.27 -1.33 -28.91
N ALA A 355 11.36 -0.04 -29.24
CA ALA A 355 10.58 0.55 -30.32
C ALA A 355 10.98 -0.07 -31.67
N ARG A 356 10.00 -0.27 -32.56
CA ARG A 356 10.22 -0.79 -33.93
C ARG A 356 10.92 -2.17 -33.95
N SER A 357 10.75 -2.96 -32.90
CA SER A 357 11.23 -4.35 -32.79
C SER A 357 10.08 -5.31 -32.51
N LYS A 358 10.33 -6.62 -32.60
CA LYS A 358 9.39 -7.67 -32.17
C LYS A 358 8.99 -7.55 -30.69
N TRP A 359 9.75 -6.80 -29.89
CA TRP A 359 9.52 -6.58 -28.46
C TRP A 359 8.61 -5.38 -28.15
N SER A 360 8.06 -4.71 -29.16
CA SER A 360 7.31 -3.46 -29.00
C SER A 360 6.03 -3.59 -28.16
N GLU A 361 5.45 -4.79 -28.10
CA GLU A 361 4.30 -5.15 -27.25
C GLU A 361 4.65 -5.21 -25.75
N ALA A 362 5.94 -5.31 -25.40
CA ALA A 362 6.37 -5.19 -24.02
C ALA A 362 6.00 -3.80 -23.48
N ARG A 363 5.11 -3.79 -22.48
CA ARG A 363 4.53 -2.55 -21.95
C ARG A 363 5.49 -1.75 -21.09
N GLY A 364 6.49 -2.38 -20.49
CA GLY A 364 7.39 -1.74 -19.54
C GLY A 364 8.15 -2.76 -18.69
N TRP A 365 9.00 -2.25 -17.81
CA TRP A 365 9.88 -3.01 -16.91
C TRP A 365 9.25 -4.14 -16.10
N HIS A 366 7.93 -4.11 -15.85
CA HIS A 366 7.27 -5.20 -15.13
C HIS A 366 7.23 -6.51 -15.91
N VAL A 367 7.42 -6.47 -17.24
CA VAL A 367 7.57 -7.69 -18.05
C VAL A 367 8.70 -8.56 -17.50
N PHE A 368 9.86 -7.99 -17.17
CA PHE A 368 11.00 -8.75 -16.63
C PHE A 368 10.69 -9.46 -15.32
N ARG A 369 9.89 -8.83 -14.46
CA ARG A 369 9.46 -9.46 -13.21
C ARG A 369 8.48 -10.60 -13.46
N HIS A 370 7.59 -10.44 -14.45
CA HIS A 370 6.69 -11.52 -14.87
C HIS A 370 7.51 -12.68 -15.44
N SER A 371 8.46 -12.39 -16.34
CA SER A 371 9.38 -13.36 -16.92
C SER A 371 10.22 -14.07 -15.88
N PHE A 372 10.84 -13.35 -14.94
CA PHE A 372 11.63 -13.94 -13.86
C PHE A 372 10.81 -14.93 -13.03
N CYS A 373 9.62 -14.53 -12.56
CA CYS A 373 8.75 -15.42 -11.78
C CYS A 373 8.30 -16.64 -12.60
N SER A 374 7.88 -16.42 -13.85
CA SER A 374 7.40 -17.46 -14.74
C SER A 374 8.49 -18.46 -15.12
N ASN A 375 9.70 -18.00 -15.46
CA ASN A 375 10.83 -18.86 -15.81
C ASN A 375 11.35 -19.63 -14.59
N CYS A 376 11.45 -18.99 -13.41
CA CYS A 376 11.80 -19.70 -12.19
C CYS A 376 10.76 -20.78 -11.83
N ALA A 377 9.47 -20.48 -11.98
CA ALA A 377 8.41 -21.45 -11.74
C ALA A 377 8.45 -22.59 -12.76
N ALA A 378 8.68 -22.30 -14.04
CA ALA A 378 8.84 -23.29 -15.11
C ALA A 378 10.06 -24.19 -14.90
N ALA A 379 11.15 -23.65 -14.35
CA ALA A 379 12.33 -24.41 -13.94
C ALA A 379 12.11 -25.24 -12.66
N GLY A 380 10.96 -25.12 -12.01
CA GLY A 380 10.62 -25.89 -10.81
C GLY A 380 11.24 -25.38 -9.52
N ILE A 381 11.68 -24.11 -9.48
CA ILE A 381 12.24 -23.48 -8.29
C ILE A 381 11.15 -23.34 -7.21
N ASP A 382 11.49 -23.62 -5.96
CA ASP A 382 10.58 -23.51 -4.82
C ASP A 382 9.95 -22.11 -4.74
N GLN A 383 8.62 -22.08 -4.63
CA GLN A 383 7.84 -20.84 -4.60
C GLN A 383 8.25 -19.89 -3.47
N ARG A 384 8.72 -20.41 -2.34
CA ARG A 384 9.20 -19.63 -1.19
C ARG A 384 10.46 -18.84 -1.55
N LEU A 385 11.38 -19.44 -2.32
CA LEU A 385 12.58 -18.76 -2.82
C LEU A 385 12.21 -17.64 -3.78
N ILE A 386 11.35 -17.94 -4.76
CA ILE A 386 10.85 -16.92 -5.71
C ILE A 386 10.20 -15.76 -4.94
N ASN A 387 9.32 -16.05 -3.99
CA ASN A 387 8.65 -15.05 -3.16
C ASN A 387 9.64 -14.21 -2.35
N GLY A 388 10.70 -14.84 -1.82
CA GLY A 388 11.80 -14.18 -1.13
C GLY A 388 12.55 -13.19 -2.01
N TRP A 389 12.93 -13.60 -3.23
CA TRP A 389 13.70 -12.77 -4.16
C TRP A 389 12.90 -11.61 -4.74
N VAL A 390 11.63 -11.82 -5.07
CA VAL A 390 10.81 -10.76 -5.67
C VAL A 390 10.07 -9.94 -4.60
N GLY A 391 9.87 -10.46 -3.39
CA GLY A 391 9.10 -9.82 -2.34
C GLY A 391 7.59 -9.87 -2.62
N HIS A 392 7.06 -11.05 -2.95
CA HIS A 392 5.62 -11.29 -2.98
C HIS A 392 5.09 -11.57 -1.57
N GLN A 393 3.91 -11.05 -1.24
CA GLN A 393 3.30 -11.17 0.09
C GLN A 393 1.95 -11.88 0.08
N THR A 394 1.32 -12.04 -1.08
CA THR A 394 -0.02 -12.63 -1.19
C THR A 394 -0.05 -13.72 -2.24
N GLU A 395 -0.90 -14.73 -2.03
CA GLU A 395 -1.09 -15.82 -2.99
C GLU A 395 -1.68 -15.33 -4.32
N GLU A 396 -2.49 -14.26 -4.30
CA GLU A 396 -3.02 -13.63 -5.51
C GLU A 396 -1.91 -13.19 -6.48
N MET A 397 -0.75 -12.76 -5.96
CA MET A 397 0.41 -12.41 -6.79
C MET A 397 1.03 -13.64 -7.46
N VAL A 398 0.99 -14.78 -6.77
CA VAL A 398 1.57 -16.06 -7.23
C VAL A 398 0.65 -16.78 -8.22
N LYS A 399 -0.68 -16.68 -8.04
CA LYS A 399 -1.70 -17.37 -8.84
C LYS A 399 -1.52 -17.15 -10.35
N ARG A 400 -0.95 -16.03 -10.77
CA ARG A 400 -0.77 -15.65 -12.18
C ARG A 400 0.24 -16.52 -12.94
N TYR A 401 1.21 -17.15 -12.29
CA TYR A 401 2.21 -18.02 -12.93
C TYR A 401 2.26 -19.45 -12.36
N ARG A 402 1.40 -19.77 -11.38
CA ARG A 402 1.35 -21.10 -10.77
C ARG A 402 1.12 -22.23 -11.77
N HIS A 403 0.40 -21.96 -12.86
CA HIS A 403 0.13 -22.93 -13.93
C HIS A 403 1.37 -23.32 -14.75
N LEU A 404 2.46 -22.55 -14.63
CA LEU A 404 3.73 -22.82 -15.30
C LEU A 404 4.65 -23.73 -14.49
N ILE A 405 4.37 -23.92 -13.19
CA ILE A 405 5.06 -24.95 -12.42
C ILE A 405 4.79 -26.25 -13.18
N PRO A 406 5.84 -26.97 -13.63
CA PRO A 406 5.67 -28.22 -14.36
C PRO A 406 4.69 -29.13 -13.62
N SER A 407 4.18 -30.16 -14.27
CA SER A 407 3.48 -31.26 -13.58
C SER A 407 4.43 -32.08 -12.69
N GLN A 408 5.34 -31.42 -11.95
CA GLN A 408 5.85 -31.84 -10.66
C GLN A 408 4.73 -32.36 -9.78
N GLN A 409 3.48 -31.94 -9.93
CA GLN A 409 2.37 -32.63 -9.26
C GLN A 409 2.27 -34.11 -9.65
N ARG A 410 2.35 -34.47 -10.94
CA ARG A 410 2.36 -35.87 -11.37
C ARG A 410 3.66 -36.58 -11.02
N ARG A 411 4.82 -35.94 -11.26
CA ARG A 411 6.13 -36.55 -10.95
C ARG A 411 6.34 -36.70 -9.44
N ALA A 412 6.03 -35.69 -8.62
CA ALA A 412 6.15 -35.77 -7.17
C ALA A 412 5.11 -36.71 -6.56
N ILE A 413 3.87 -36.79 -7.07
CA ILE A 413 2.92 -37.85 -6.66
C ILE A 413 3.48 -39.22 -7.04
N ALA A 414 4.00 -39.38 -8.26
CA ALA A 414 4.63 -40.64 -8.66
C ALA A 414 5.82 -40.99 -7.77
N ASP A 415 6.71 -40.04 -7.46
CA ASP A 415 7.87 -40.27 -6.59
C ASP A 415 7.46 -40.61 -5.15
N VAL A 416 6.43 -39.94 -4.61
CA VAL A 416 5.90 -40.21 -3.26
C VAL A 416 5.21 -41.57 -3.16
N PHE A 417 4.45 -41.97 -4.18
CA PHE A 417 3.66 -43.21 -4.15
C PHE A 417 4.27 -44.37 -4.97
N SER A 418 5.44 -44.18 -5.57
CA SER A 418 6.19 -45.22 -6.31
C SER A 418 6.62 -46.42 -5.47
N LYS A 419 6.56 -46.30 -4.14
CA LYS A 419 6.87 -47.38 -3.20
C LYS A 419 5.66 -48.26 -2.83
N VAL A 420 4.48 -48.00 -3.39
CA VAL A 420 3.29 -48.84 -3.20
C VAL A 420 3.10 -49.73 -4.43
N SER A 421 4.06 -50.62 -4.63
CA SER A 421 3.94 -51.76 -5.53
C SER A 421 4.73 -52.90 -4.90
N ASP A 422 4.04 -53.70 -4.08
CA ASP A 422 4.12 -55.16 -4.01
C ASP A 422 2.86 -55.68 -3.29
#